data_AF-A0A317F8I3-F1
#
_entry.id   AF-A0A317F8I3-F1
#
_cell.length_a   1.000
_cell.length_b   1.000
_cell.length_c   1.000
_cell.angle_alpha   90.00
_cell.angle_beta   90.00
_cell.angle_gamma   90.00
#
_symmetry.space_group_name_H-M   'P 1'
#
loop_
_entity.id
_entity.type
_entity.pdbx_description
1 polymer ?
#
loop_
_entity_poly.entity_id
_entity_poly.type
_entity_poly.pdbx_seq_one_letter_code
_entity_poly.pdbx_strand_id
1 'polypeptide(L)' 'MGTIRAILHDIVGLFVDDGSLALALVLLCAGIGAAVLLVPGLPVALAVALLLAGCVGILLLNVLRAARKRRTAAGG' A
#
# COMPACT_ATOMS: atom_id res chain seq x y z
N MET A 1 22.41 3.59 -14.04
CA MET A 1 21.02 3.17 -13.77
C MET A 1 20.39 4.18 -12.82
N GLY A 2 19.29 4.83 -13.21
CA GLY A 2 18.76 6.00 -12.50
C GLY A 2 18.25 5.70 -11.09
N THR A 3 18.53 6.62 -10.16
CA THR A 3 18.13 6.58 -8.74
C THR A 3 16.66 6.20 -8.52
N ILE A 4 15.78 6.64 -9.42
CA ILE A 4 14.35 6.32 -9.40
C ILE A 4 14.10 4.80 -9.48
N ARG A 5 14.81 4.09 -10.37
CA ARG A 5 14.65 2.63 -10.53
C ARG A 5 15.08 1.87 -9.27
N ALA A 6 16.12 2.34 -8.58
CA ALA A 6 16.55 1.75 -7.32
C ALA A 6 15.49 1.94 -6.23
N ILE A 7 14.94 3.15 -6.10
CA ILE A 7 13.88 3.44 -5.13
C ILE A 7 12.64 2.58 -5.37
N LEU A 8 12.21 2.44 -6.64
CA LEU A 8 11.08 1.58 -7.00
C LEU A 8 11.32 0.12 -6.65
N HIS A 9 12.52 -0.39 -6.93
CA HIS A 9 12.88 -1.76 -6.60
C HIS A 9 12.87 -2.01 -5.08
N ASP A 10 13.39 -1.07 -4.30
CA ASP A 10 13.40 -1.16 -2.84
C ASP A 10 11.97 -1.11 -2.25
N ILE A 11 11.10 -0.28 -2.80
CA ILE A 11 9.68 -0.23 -2.39
C ILE A 11 8.97 -1.55 -2.71
N VAL A 12 9.20 -2.12 -3.89
CA VAL A 12 8.62 -3.41 -4.28
C VAL A 12 9.15 -4.53 -3.38
N GLY A 13 10.46 -4.57 -3.14
CA GLY A 13 11.08 -5.54 -2.22
C GLY A 13 10.51 -5.46 -0.82
N LEU A 14 10.20 -4.26 -0.32
CA LEU A 14 9.59 -4.05 0.99
C LEU A 14 8.18 -4.64 1.09
N PHE A 15 7.35 -4.49 0.05
CA PHE A 15 6.01 -5.08 0.01
C PHE A 15 6.03 -6.61 -0.02
N VAL A 16 6.99 -7.19 -0.75
CA VAL A 16 7.17 -8.64 -0.85
C VAL A 16 7.64 -9.22 0.48
N ASP A 17 8.58 -8.55 1.16
CA ASP A 17 9.11 -8.99 2.46
C ASP A 17 8.05 -8.92 3.58
N ASP A 18 7.13 -7.97 3.50
CA ASP A 18 6.09 -7.76 4.53
C ASP A 18 4.73 -8.42 4.22
N GLY A 19 4.54 -9.09 3.07
CA GLY A 19 3.43 -10.01 2.67
C GLY A 19 1.97 -9.60 2.99
N SER A 20 1.65 -9.42 4.27
CA SER A 20 0.44 -8.80 4.82
C SER A 20 0.10 -7.44 4.18
N LEU A 21 1.09 -6.60 3.86
CA LEU A 21 0.84 -5.30 3.22
C LEU A 21 0.42 -5.43 1.76
N ALA A 22 0.98 -6.39 1.03
CA ALA A 22 0.52 -6.72 -0.33
C ALA A 22 -0.92 -7.27 -0.31
N LEU A 23 -1.22 -8.16 0.64
CA LEU A 23 -2.58 -8.67 0.83
C LEU A 23 -3.58 -7.55 1.16
N ALA A 24 -3.19 -6.59 2.01
CA ALA A 24 -4.01 -5.42 2.33
C ALA A 24 -4.34 -4.57 1.10
N LEU A 25 -3.40 -4.37 0.18
CA LEU A 25 -3.68 -3.67 -1.10
C LEU A 25 -4.71 -4.43 -1.94
N VAL A 26 -4.54 -5.75 -2.07
CA VAL A 26 -5.48 -6.58 -2.84
C VAL A 26 -6.88 -6.52 -2.24
N LEU A 27 -7.01 -6.65 -0.92
CA LEU A 27 -8.27 -6.52 -0.20
C LEU A 27 -8.91 -5.14 -0.36
N LEU A 28 -8.10 -4.07 -0.30
CA LEU A 28 -8.58 -2.69 -0.53
C LEU A 28 -9.16 -2.54 -1.94
N CYS A 29 -8.41 -2.97 -2.97
CA CYS A 29 -8.86 -2.93 -4.36
C CYS A 29 -10.13 -3.75 -4.57
N ALA A 30 -10.19 -4.97 -4.02
CA ALA A 30 -11.35 -5.83 -4.11
C ALA A 30 -12.58 -5.23 -3.42
N GLY A 31 -12.40 -4.66 -2.21
CA GLY A 31 -13.47 -4.03 -1.45
C GLY A 31 -14.04 -2.79 -2.14
N ILE A 32 -13.18 -1.90 -2.65
CA ILE A 32 -13.63 -0.71 -3.38
C ILE A 32 -14.25 -1.09 -4.73
N GLY A 33 -13.66 -2.05 -5.46
CA GLY A 33 -14.25 -2.56 -6.69
C GLY A 33 -15.64 -3.17 -6.47
N ALA A 34 -15.79 -3.98 -5.43
CA ALA A 34 -17.09 -4.52 -5.04
C ALA A 34 -18.07 -3.41 -4.65
N ALA A 35 -17.65 -2.39 -3.89
CA ALA A 35 -18.49 -1.27 -3.51
C ALA A 35 -19.00 -0.49 -4.75
N VAL A 36 -18.14 -0.25 -5.74
CA VAL A 36 -18.55 0.41 -6.99
C VAL A 36 -19.59 -0.42 -7.77
N LEU A 37 -19.49 -1.75 -7.75
CA LEU A 37 -20.44 -2.63 -8.45
C LEU A 37 -21.76 -2.81 -7.69
N LEU A 38 -21.72 -2.90 -6.36
CA LEU A 38 -22.88 -3.26 -5.54
C LEU A 38 -23.62 -2.05 -4.96
N VAL A 39 -23.00 -0.87 -4.88
CA VAL A 39 -23.61 0.33 -4.30
C VAL A 39 -24.09 1.26 -5.42
N PRO A 40 -25.39 1.24 -5.77
CA PRO A 40 -25.92 2.11 -6.82
C PRO A 40 -25.80 3.58 -6.42
N GLY A 41 -25.32 4.40 -7.35
CA GLY A 41 -25.11 5.83 -7.13
C GLY A 41 -23.85 6.19 -6.36
N LEU A 42 -22.97 5.23 -6.06
CA LEU A 42 -21.67 5.55 -5.45
C LEU A 42 -20.85 6.45 -6.40
N PRO A 43 -20.50 7.68 -5.99
CA PRO A 43 -19.79 8.58 -6.88
C PRO A 43 -18.38 8.07 -7.16
N VAL A 44 -18.04 7.95 -8.44
CA VAL A 44 -16.72 7.47 -8.90
C VAL A 44 -15.59 8.28 -8.27
N ALA A 45 -15.75 9.60 -8.14
CA ALA A 45 -14.77 10.47 -7.50
C ALA A 45 -14.46 10.06 -6.05
N LEU A 46 -15.48 9.63 -5.29
CA LEU A 46 -15.32 9.16 -3.93
C LEU A 46 -14.61 7.81 -3.89
N ALA A 47 -14.99 6.88 -4.76
CA ALA A 47 -14.35 5.57 -4.85
C ALA A 47 -12.84 5.70 -5.20
N VAL A 48 -12.51 6.57 -6.15
CA VAL A 48 -11.12 6.88 -6.51
C VAL A 48 -10.38 7.52 -5.35
N ALA A 49 -10.99 8.49 -4.66
CA ALA A 49 -10.38 9.14 -3.51
C ALA A 49 -10.10 8.15 -2.37
N LEU A 50 -11.04 7.26 -2.05
CA LEU A 50 -10.83 6.21 -1.05
C LEU A 50 -9.72 5.23 -1.45
N LEU A 51 -9.68 4.83 -2.72
CA LEU A 51 -8.65 3.91 -3.22
C LEU A 51 -7.27 4.54 -3.12
N LEU A 52 -7.15 5.79 -3.55
CA LEU A 52 -5.89 6.53 -3.54
C LEU A 52 -5.42 6.78 -2.09
N ALA A 53 -6.32 7.21 -1.21
CA ALA A 53 -6.03 7.39 0.21
C ALA A 53 -5.63 6.07 0.88
N GLY A 54 -6.32 4.96 0.60
CA GLY A 54 -6.00 3.65 1.14
C GLY A 54 -4.65 3.13 0.64
N CYS A 55 -4.34 3.29 -0.64
CA CYS A 55 -3.03 2.93 -1.22
C CYS A 55 -1.89 3.71 -0.54
N VAL A 56 -2.06 5.03 -0.38
CA VAL A 56 -1.07 5.88 0.31
C VAL A 56 -0.92 5.45 1.78
N GLY A 57 -2.02 5.17 2.48
CA GLY A 57 -2.00 4.69 3.86
C GLY A 57 -1.25 3.37 4.02
N ILE A 58 -1.50 2.41 3.13
CA ILE A 58 -0.81 1.10 3.14
C ILE A 58 0.69 1.27 2.84
N LEU A 59 1.05 2.11 1.87
CA LEU A 59 2.45 2.44 1.57
C LEU A 59 3.15 3.08 2.78
N LEU A 60 2.52 4.04 3.45
CA LEU A 60 3.08 4.69 4.64
C LEU A 60 3.26 3.69 5.78
N LEU A 61 2.28 2.81 6.02
CA LEU A 61 2.40 1.74 7.02
C LEU A 61 3.57 0.81 6.72
N ASN A 62 3.80 0.48 5.44
CA ASN A 62 4.95 -0.31 5.02
C ASN A 62 6.27 0.39 5.35
N VAL A 63 6.42 1.65 4.91
CA VAL A 63 7.64 2.44 5.20
C VAL A 63 7.89 2.57 6.70
N LEU A 64 6.84 2.81 7.50
CA LEU A 64 6.96 2.92 8.96
C LEU A 64 7.35 1.59 9.61
N ARG A 65 6.77 0.46 9.18
CA ARG A 65 7.12 -0.88 9.69
C ARG A 65 8.56 -1.24 9.35
N ALA A 66 8.96 -1.03 8.11
CA ALA A 66 10.32 -1.23 7.66
C ALA A 66 11.33 -0.38 8.43
N ALA A 67 11.02 0.91 8.63
CA ALA A 67 11.86 1.81 9.43
C ALA A 67 12.00 1.32 10.88
N ARG A 68 10.92 0.81 11.50
CA ARG A 68 10.95 0.23 12.85
C ARG A 68 11.79 -1.05 12.92
N LYS A 69 11.60 -1.98 11.97
CA LYS A 69 12.36 -3.24 11.87
C LYS A 69 13.87 -2.99 11.73
N ARG A 70 14.26 -1.95 10.97
CA ARG A 70 15.66 -1.52 10.85
C ARG A 70 16.22 -0.95 12.16
N ARG A 71 15.44 -0.13 12.89
CA ARG A 71 15.87 0.43 14.18
C ARG A 71 16.11 -0.66 15.23
N THR A 72 15.26 -1.68 15.29
CA THR A 72 15.44 -2.79 16.24
C THR A 72 16.66 -3.66 15.91
N ALA A 73 17.02 -3.79 14.63
CA ALA A 73 18.20 -4.56 14.21
C ALA A 73 19.54 -3.83 14.41
N ALA A 74 19.53 -2.51 14.61
CA ALA A 74 20.73 -1.69 14.83
C ALA A 74 21.06 -1.44 16.32
N GLY A 75 20.17 -1.86 17.23
CA GLY A 75 20.31 -1.64 18.68
C GLY A 75 20.53 -2.91 19.51
N GLY A 76 20.73 -4.06 18.88
CA GLY A 76 21.09 -5.33 19.51
C GLY A 76 22.37 -5.88 18.92
#